data_AF-A0A8H6W910-F1
#
_entry.id   AF-A0A8H6W910-F1
#
_cell.length_a   1.000
_cell.length_b   1.000
_cell.length_c   1.000
_cell.angle_alpha   90.00
_cell.angle_beta   90.00
_cell.angle_gamma   90.00
#
_symmetry.space_group_name_H-M   'P 1'
#
loop_
_entity.id
_entity.type
_entity.pdbx_description
1 polymer ?
#
loop_
_entity_poly.entity_id
_entity_poly.type
_entity_poly.pdbx_seq_one_letter_code
_entity_poly.pdbx_strand_id
1 'polypeptide(L)'
;MATPALDPKAVQAIVNSTLGPLVAGGFFTTFFFGLICLQTAHYLRTFPNDRLLVKILVLFLWVAQLVFTLCICQGTYAMAVTDFGRLAAFKIAPWGLDAGQILGGVIDHLIQAFFVFQIYRATHRLVLCIFLWILVALLEVLAAYLCAQLLKTHSISITFGNPQNHRLLMLLFFGDATMDLVNAAILCFHLRAQRKSAFSKRTISLVDHLLVYTLQTGLTTSFVAFAAAISYAVSPDNYTWVVFFEFLPSSFLGAFLANINNRAGLRIAQDSHKHGTPSQTSYLSSGVVNTGNGSQMHPGGSGVQVQISRNVVFARDRDLITSIGSVKAGEGEYDPELEERAIEMNKMELDTQHHRPEAV
;
A
#
# COMPACT_ATOMS: atom_id res chain seq x y z
N MET A 1 -46.22 27.82 5.50
CA MET A 1 -46.24 26.48 4.87
C MET A 1 -45.17 25.64 5.53
N ALA A 2 -45.54 24.66 6.35
CA ALA A 2 -44.59 23.69 6.87
C ALA A 2 -44.05 22.89 5.68
N THR A 3 -42.73 22.87 5.51
CA THR A 3 -42.07 21.95 4.57
C THR A 3 -42.53 20.53 4.88
N PRO A 4 -42.98 19.74 3.90
CA PRO A 4 -43.38 18.37 4.16
C PRO A 4 -42.17 17.65 4.78
N ALA A 5 -42.36 17.11 5.99
CA ALA A 5 -41.34 16.31 6.65
C ALA A 5 -41.00 15.14 5.73
N LEU A 6 -39.75 15.09 5.27
CA LEU A 6 -39.25 13.98 4.45
C LEU A 6 -39.43 12.67 5.24
N ASP A 7 -39.95 11.63 4.56
CA ASP A 7 -40.06 10.30 5.13
C ASP A 7 -38.70 9.85 5.69
N PRO A 8 -38.60 9.50 6.99
CA PRO A 8 -37.36 9.03 7.61
C PRO A 8 -36.67 7.90 6.82
N LYS A 9 -37.44 7.03 6.16
CA LYS A 9 -36.89 5.96 5.31
C LYS A 9 -36.20 6.50 4.06
N ALA A 10 -36.78 7.52 3.42
CA ALA A 10 -36.19 8.17 2.26
C ALA A 10 -34.90 8.92 2.63
N VAL A 11 -34.88 9.58 3.79
CA VAL A 11 -33.68 10.22 4.34
C VAL A 11 -32.57 9.20 4.58
N GLN A 12 -32.90 8.06 5.22
CA GLN A 12 -31.93 7.01 5.48
C GLN A 12 -31.38 6.38 4.19
N ALA A 13 -32.22 6.20 3.17
CA ALA A 13 -31.79 5.69 1.87
C ALA A 13 -30.76 6.62 1.21
N ILE A 14 -31.00 7.93 1.22
CA ILE A 14 -30.07 8.94 0.67
C ILE A 14 -28.74 8.92 1.42
N VAL A 15 -28.77 8.91 2.76
CA VAL A 15 -27.55 8.84 3.59
C VAL A 15 -26.75 7.57 3.27
N ASN A 16 -27.43 6.42 3.17
CA ASN A 16 -26.78 5.14 2.88
C ASN A 16 -26.20 5.06 1.46
N SER A 17 -26.76 5.78 0.48
CA SER A 17 -26.26 5.79 -0.89
C SER A 17 -25.25 6.91 -1.17
N THR A 18 -25.01 7.84 -0.24
CA THR A 18 -24.08 8.96 -0.42
C THR A 18 -22.99 8.95 0.64
N LEU A 19 -23.36 9.24 1.89
CA LEU A 19 -22.44 9.35 3.01
C LEU A 19 -21.82 8.01 3.40
N GLY A 20 -22.60 6.93 3.38
CA GLY A 20 -22.12 5.58 3.70
C GLY A 20 -20.90 5.16 2.88
N PRO A 21 -20.98 5.17 1.53
CA PRO A 21 -19.86 4.93 0.65
C PRO A 21 -18.68 5.87 0.91
N LEU A 22 -18.91 7.17 1.07
CA LEU A 22 -17.82 8.13 1.32
C LEU A 22 -17.04 7.81 2.60
N VAL A 23 -17.74 7.44 3.69
CA VAL A 23 -17.11 7.04 4.95
C VAL A 23 -16.33 5.74 4.79
N ALA A 24 -16.89 4.76 4.07
CA ALA A 24 -16.20 3.52 3.78
C ALA A 24 -14.91 3.75 2.97
N GLY A 25 -14.98 4.59 1.93
CA GLY A 25 -13.83 5.03 1.12
C GLY A 25 -12.73 5.68 1.98
N GLY A 26 -13.10 6.61 2.87
CA GLY A 26 -12.17 7.24 3.79
C GLY A 26 -11.46 6.24 4.73
N PHE A 27 -12.18 5.24 5.25
CA PHE A 27 -11.57 4.18 6.07
C PHE A 27 -10.59 3.31 5.27
N PHE A 28 -10.98 2.89 4.06
CA PHE A 28 -10.08 2.13 3.19
C PHE A 28 -8.83 2.94 2.84
N THR A 29 -8.98 4.18 2.40
CA THR A 29 -7.88 5.08 2.06
C THR A 29 -6.90 5.25 3.22
N THR A 30 -7.41 5.43 4.44
CA THR A 30 -6.57 5.57 5.64
C THR A 30 -5.85 4.26 5.99
N PHE A 31 -6.54 3.13 5.92
CA PHE A 31 -5.95 1.81 6.14
C PHE A 31 -4.80 1.51 5.16
N PHE A 32 -5.03 1.74 3.87
CA PHE A 32 -4.03 1.53 2.84
C PHE A 32 -2.88 2.51 2.91
N PHE A 33 -3.11 3.76 3.35
CA PHE A 33 -2.02 4.67 3.67
C PHE A 33 -1.09 4.12 4.75
N GLY A 34 -1.63 3.41 5.75
CA GLY A 34 -0.84 2.66 6.73
C GLY A 34 0.06 1.60 6.09
N LEU A 35 -0.46 0.84 5.12
CA LEU A 35 0.32 -0.15 4.37
C LEU A 35 1.41 0.52 3.51
N ILE A 36 1.10 1.65 2.89
CA ILE A 36 2.06 2.47 2.12
C ILE A 36 3.18 2.96 3.03
N CYS A 37 2.87 3.42 4.25
CA CYS A 37 3.87 3.82 5.24
C CYS A 37 4.82 2.66 5.58
N LEU A 38 4.29 1.45 5.79
CA LEU A 38 5.10 0.26 6.05
C LEU A 38 6.02 -0.06 4.87
N GLN A 39 5.50 -0.01 3.65
CA GLN A 39 6.28 -0.27 2.44
C GLN A 39 7.36 0.80 2.20
N THR A 40 7.07 2.08 2.43
CA THR A 40 8.05 3.16 2.33
C THR A 40 9.13 3.04 3.40
N ALA A 41 8.76 2.73 4.65
CA ALA A 41 9.72 2.51 5.72
C ALA A 41 10.65 1.32 5.42
N HIS A 42 10.10 0.23 4.87
CA HIS A 42 10.88 -0.90 4.40
C HIS A 42 11.85 -0.50 3.29
N TYR A 43 11.39 0.26 2.28
CA TYR A 43 12.23 0.76 1.20
C TYR A 43 13.44 1.54 1.71
N LEU A 44 13.20 2.53 2.58
CA LEU A 44 14.23 3.42 3.10
C LEU A 44 15.31 2.66 3.92
N ARG A 45 14.91 1.60 4.64
CA ARG A 45 15.83 0.75 5.40
C ARG A 45 16.63 -0.20 4.53
N THR A 46 16.00 -0.78 3.52
CA THR A 46 16.61 -1.85 2.71
C THR A 46 17.50 -1.33 1.58
N PHE A 47 17.25 -0.11 1.08
CA PHE A 47 17.98 0.48 -0.04
C PHE A 47 18.68 1.81 0.31
N PRO A 48 19.58 1.83 1.31
CA PRO A 48 20.30 3.06 1.68
C PRO A 48 21.22 3.56 0.56
N ASN A 49 21.60 2.72 -0.39
CA ASN A 49 22.51 3.06 -1.49
C ASN A 49 21.81 3.23 -2.86
N ASP A 50 20.47 3.29 -2.91
CA ASP A 50 19.75 3.56 -4.17
C ASP A 50 19.97 5.01 -4.62
N ARG A 51 19.79 5.25 -5.92
CA ARG A 51 19.98 6.57 -6.54
C ARG A 51 19.09 7.61 -5.86
N LEU A 52 19.66 8.79 -5.58
CA LEU A 52 18.98 9.89 -4.90
C LEU A 52 17.65 10.26 -5.57
N LEU A 53 17.61 10.28 -6.91
CA LEU A 53 16.40 10.57 -7.69
C LEU A 53 15.21 9.65 -7.31
N VAL A 54 15.45 8.34 -7.15
CA VAL A 54 14.39 7.37 -6.81
C VAL A 54 13.92 7.59 -5.38
N LYS A 55 14.83 7.89 -4.46
CA LYS A 55 14.46 8.20 -3.07
C LYS A 55 13.62 9.47 -2.95
N ILE A 56 14.00 10.52 -3.68
CA ILE A 56 13.24 11.77 -3.74
C ILE A 56 11.84 11.49 -4.30
N LEU A 57 11.73 10.72 -5.39
CA LEU A 57 10.44 10.34 -5.97
C LEU A 57 9.57 9.56 -4.97
N VAL A 58 10.13 8.55 -4.30
CA VAL A 58 9.41 7.73 -3.31
C VAL A 58 8.92 8.59 -2.15
N LEU A 59 9.77 9.48 -1.60
CA LEU A 59 9.39 10.36 -0.51
C LEU A 59 8.35 11.38 -0.95
N PHE A 60 8.49 11.95 -2.15
CA PHE A 60 7.52 12.87 -2.73
C PHE A 60 6.15 12.21 -2.87
N LEU A 61 6.08 11.02 -3.47
CA LEU A 61 4.83 10.28 -3.64
C LEU A 61 4.21 9.90 -2.29
N TRP A 62 5.03 9.54 -1.29
CA TRP A 62 4.54 9.28 0.06
C TRP A 62 3.94 10.54 0.72
N VAL A 63 4.59 11.70 0.59
CA VAL A 63 4.04 12.98 1.09
C VAL A 63 2.75 13.34 0.34
N ALA A 64 2.74 13.23 -1.00
CA ALA A 64 1.55 13.50 -1.80
C ALA A 64 0.38 12.61 -1.37
N GLN A 65 0.64 11.32 -1.13
CA GLN A 65 -0.36 10.39 -0.62
C GLN A 65 -0.84 10.73 0.80
N LEU A 66 0.05 11.17 1.68
CA LEU A 66 -0.34 11.63 3.02
C LEU A 66 -1.31 12.81 2.91
N VAL A 67 -0.97 13.82 2.10
CA VAL A 67 -1.84 14.99 1.89
C VAL A 67 -3.17 14.56 1.26
N PHE A 68 -3.14 13.68 0.26
CA PHE A 68 -4.35 13.09 -0.32
C PHE A 68 -5.24 12.44 0.75
N THR A 69 -4.68 11.57 1.60
CA THR A 69 -5.43 10.91 2.67
C THR A 69 -6.00 11.91 3.67
N LEU A 70 -5.26 12.96 4.04
CA LEU A 70 -5.77 14.03 4.91
C LEU A 70 -6.93 14.81 4.27
N CYS A 71 -6.84 15.08 2.96
CA CYS A 71 -7.89 15.72 2.18
C CYS A 71 -9.17 14.86 2.15
N ILE A 72 -9.05 13.53 1.95
CA ILE A 72 -10.19 12.61 2.03
C ILE A 72 -10.77 12.61 3.45
N CYS A 73 -9.95 12.46 4.50
CA CYS A 73 -10.42 12.51 5.88
C CYS A 73 -11.19 13.81 6.19
N GLN A 74 -10.68 14.95 5.71
CA GLN A 74 -11.34 16.24 5.87
C GLN A 74 -12.69 16.29 5.14
N GLY A 75 -12.74 15.83 3.89
CA GLY A 75 -13.96 15.78 3.09
C GLY A 75 -15.02 14.87 3.72
N THR A 76 -14.62 13.67 4.13
CA THR A 76 -15.48 12.73 4.87
C THR A 76 -15.97 13.34 6.18
N TYR A 77 -15.10 13.97 6.97
CA TYR A 77 -15.48 14.58 8.24
C TYR A 77 -16.46 15.75 8.05
N ALA A 78 -16.23 16.60 7.04
CA ALA A 78 -17.12 17.71 6.73
C ALA A 78 -18.54 17.24 6.43
N MET A 79 -18.68 16.24 5.55
CA MET A 79 -20.00 15.69 5.21
C MET A 79 -20.61 14.86 6.34
N ALA A 80 -19.81 14.09 7.08
CA ALA A 80 -20.32 13.17 8.10
C ALA A 80 -20.70 13.86 9.41
N VAL A 81 -19.95 14.90 9.80
CA VAL A 81 -20.07 15.53 11.12
C VAL A 81 -20.53 16.98 11.00
N THR A 82 -19.79 17.80 10.24
CA THR A 82 -20.05 19.26 10.19
C THR A 82 -21.41 19.58 9.56
N ASP A 83 -21.73 18.94 8.43
CA ASP A 83 -22.97 19.15 7.68
C ASP A 83 -24.04 18.08 7.97
N PHE A 84 -23.91 17.38 9.09
CA PHE A 84 -24.85 16.35 9.49
C PHE A 84 -26.29 16.89 9.56
N GLY A 85 -27.24 16.15 9.00
CA GLY A 85 -28.65 16.54 8.94
C GLY A 85 -29.01 17.54 7.82
N ARG A 86 -28.02 18.08 7.08
CA ARG A 86 -28.25 18.95 5.93
C ARG A 86 -28.13 18.16 4.62
N LEU A 87 -29.21 17.48 4.22
CA LEU A 87 -29.21 16.65 3.01
C LEU A 87 -28.82 17.40 1.71
N ALA A 88 -29.06 18.71 1.65
CA ALA A 88 -28.64 19.53 0.52
C ALA A 88 -27.11 19.65 0.43
N ALA A 89 -26.39 19.60 1.57
CA ALA A 89 -24.93 19.69 1.61
C ALA A 89 -24.26 18.43 1.03
N PHE A 90 -24.92 17.26 1.01
CA PHE A 90 -24.37 16.05 0.38
C PHE A 90 -24.25 16.15 -1.14
N LYS A 91 -24.92 17.13 -1.75
CA LYS A 91 -24.76 17.43 -3.18
C LYS A 91 -23.53 18.29 -3.43
N ILE A 92 -22.98 18.93 -2.41
CA ILE A 92 -21.86 19.88 -2.52
C ILE A 92 -20.59 19.15 -2.10
N ALA A 93 -19.60 19.12 -2.98
CA ALA A 93 -18.29 18.55 -2.69
C ALA A 93 -17.53 19.46 -1.71
N PRO A 94 -17.09 18.97 -0.54
CA PRO A 94 -16.20 19.72 0.33
C PRO A 94 -14.85 19.96 -0.36
N TRP A 95 -14.17 21.04 0.04
CA TRP A 95 -12.86 21.40 -0.51
C TRP A 95 -11.81 20.29 -0.40
N GLY A 96 -11.89 19.43 0.62
CA GLY A 96 -11.00 18.28 0.77
C GLY A 96 -11.16 17.25 -0.34
N LEU A 97 -12.39 16.99 -0.81
CA LEU A 97 -12.60 16.09 -1.95
C LEU A 97 -12.09 16.70 -3.25
N ASP A 98 -12.31 18.01 -3.43
CA ASP A 98 -11.79 18.76 -4.58
C ASP A 98 -10.25 18.76 -4.62
N ALA A 99 -9.60 19.02 -3.49
CA ALA A 99 -8.15 18.96 -3.36
C ALA A 99 -7.61 17.52 -3.51
N GLY A 100 -8.33 16.55 -2.95
CA GLY A 100 -8.03 15.12 -3.09
C GLY A 100 -8.03 14.68 -4.55
N GLN A 101 -9.02 15.13 -5.34
CA GLN A 101 -9.08 14.85 -6.78
C GLN A 101 -7.81 15.31 -7.51
N ILE A 102 -7.35 16.54 -7.23
CA ILE A 102 -6.17 17.11 -7.88
C ILE A 102 -4.92 16.31 -7.49
N LEU A 103 -4.75 16.01 -6.20
CA LEU A 103 -3.61 15.25 -5.70
C LEU A 103 -3.61 13.81 -6.23
N GLY A 104 -4.77 13.18 -6.33
CA GLY A 104 -4.94 11.85 -6.91
C GLY A 104 -4.42 11.79 -8.35
N GLY A 105 -4.78 12.78 -9.19
CA GLY A 105 -4.26 12.88 -10.55
C GLY A 105 -2.75 13.11 -10.63
N VAL A 106 -2.18 13.93 -9.73
CA VAL A 106 -0.72 14.14 -9.67
C VAL A 106 0.01 12.84 -9.31
N ILE A 107 -0.52 12.07 -8.34
CA ILE A 107 0.04 10.79 -7.93
C ILE A 107 -0.03 9.79 -9.10
N ASP A 108 -1.19 9.66 -9.73
CA ASP A 108 -1.41 8.76 -10.86
C ASP A 108 -0.46 9.07 -12.03
N HIS A 109 -0.39 10.33 -12.45
CA HIS A 109 0.49 10.76 -13.55
C HIS A 109 1.96 10.37 -13.35
N LEU A 110 2.49 10.57 -12.14
CA LEU A 110 3.86 10.23 -11.80
C LEU A 110 4.11 8.72 -11.79
N ILE A 111 3.11 7.95 -11.36
CA ILE A 111 3.19 6.49 -11.35
C ILE A 111 3.11 5.93 -12.77
N GLN A 112 2.22 6.43 -13.60
CA GLN A 112 2.14 6.07 -15.02
C GLN A 112 3.45 6.40 -15.76
N ALA A 113 4.04 7.57 -15.50
CA ALA A 113 5.36 7.94 -16.04
C ALA A 113 6.44 6.92 -15.67
N PHE A 114 6.42 6.45 -14.42
CA PHE A 114 7.33 5.43 -13.95
C PHE A 114 7.10 4.07 -14.62
N PHE A 115 5.85 3.65 -14.82
CA PHE A 115 5.53 2.40 -15.51
C PHE A 115 5.97 2.43 -16.98
N VAL A 116 5.72 3.52 -17.71
CA VAL A 116 6.23 3.68 -19.07
C VAL A 116 7.76 3.66 -19.10
N PHE A 117 8.41 4.29 -18.13
CA PHE A 117 9.88 4.23 -18.00
C PHE A 117 10.39 2.79 -17.75
N GLN A 118 9.68 1.98 -16.94
CA GLN A 118 10.02 0.57 -16.77
C GLN A 118 9.87 -0.21 -18.09
N ILE A 119 8.80 0.02 -18.84
CA ILE A 119 8.59 -0.58 -20.16
C ILE A 119 9.73 -0.18 -21.10
N TYR A 120 10.14 1.08 -21.10
CA TYR A 120 11.29 1.53 -21.91
C TYR A 120 12.57 0.76 -21.54
N ARG A 121 12.85 0.62 -20.25
CA ARG A 121 14.03 -0.12 -19.78
C ARG A 121 13.97 -1.62 -20.11
N ALA A 122 12.78 -2.21 -20.18
CA ALA A 122 12.60 -3.62 -20.53
C ALA A 122 12.63 -3.86 -22.05
N THR A 123 12.12 -2.93 -22.84
CA THR A 123 11.94 -3.13 -24.29
C THR A 123 13.03 -2.48 -25.14
N HIS A 124 13.66 -1.41 -24.66
CA HIS A 124 14.48 -0.48 -25.43
C HIS A 124 13.79 0.08 -26.70
N ARG A 125 12.45 0.01 -26.79
CA ARG A 125 11.67 0.45 -27.95
C ARG A 125 11.01 1.80 -27.68
N LEU A 126 11.66 2.88 -28.12
CA LEU A 126 11.17 4.25 -27.93
C LEU A 126 9.79 4.50 -28.54
N VAL A 127 9.54 4.02 -29.77
CA VAL A 127 8.26 4.25 -30.47
C VAL A 127 7.07 3.67 -29.69
N LEU A 128 7.23 2.46 -29.12
CA LEU A 128 6.21 1.84 -28.27
C LEU A 128 5.93 2.68 -27.02
N CYS A 129 6.99 3.18 -26.36
CA CYS A 129 6.85 3.97 -25.15
C CYS A 129 6.20 5.33 -25.41
N ILE A 130 6.55 5.98 -26.54
CA ILE A 130 5.91 7.23 -26.98
C ILE A 130 4.43 6.99 -27.25
N PHE A 131 4.08 5.90 -27.94
CA PHE A 131 2.68 5.55 -28.19
C PHE A 131 1.88 5.35 -26.90
N LEU A 132 2.41 4.56 -25.95
CA LEU A 132 1.76 4.33 -24.65
C LEU A 132 1.64 5.64 -23.85
N TRP A 133 2.68 6.47 -23.87
CA TRP A 133 2.67 7.75 -23.18
C TRP A 133 1.63 8.71 -23.74
N ILE A 134 1.47 8.78 -25.06
CA ILE A 134 0.42 9.59 -25.70
C ILE A 134 -0.96 9.12 -25.24
N LEU A 135 -1.18 7.81 -25.17
CA LEU A 135 -2.47 7.24 -24.79
C LEU A 135 -2.82 7.54 -23.31
N VAL A 136 -1.84 7.41 -22.41
CA VAL A 136 -1.96 7.86 -21.00
C VAL A 136 -2.22 9.37 -20.94
N ALA A 137 -1.45 10.18 -21.67
CA ALA A 137 -1.60 11.64 -21.67
C ALA A 137 -3.00 12.08 -22.15
N LEU A 138 -3.62 11.36 -23.09
CA LEU A 138 -4.99 11.63 -23.53
C LEU A 138 -6.01 11.35 -22.41
N LEU A 139 -5.83 10.27 -21.64
CA LEU A 139 -6.65 9.97 -20.46
C LEU A 139 -6.46 11.01 -19.35
N GLU A 140 -5.23 11.47 -19.14
CA GLU A 140 -4.92 12.52 -18.16
C GLU A 140 -5.57 13.86 -18.52
N VAL A 141 -5.54 14.24 -19.81
CA VAL A 141 -6.25 15.45 -20.28
C VAL A 141 -7.75 15.32 -20.05
N LEU A 142 -8.30 14.12 -20.26
CA LEU A 142 -9.71 13.84 -19.97
C LEU A 142 -10.02 13.94 -18.47
N ALA A 143 -9.17 13.38 -17.62
CA ALA A 143 -9.29 13.47 -16.16
C ALA A 143 -9.21 14.92 -15.68
N ALA A 144 -8.27 15.71 -16.21
CA ALA A 144 -8.12 17.12 -15.92
C ALA A 144 -9.36 17.94 -16.36
N TYR A 145 -9.94 17.63 -17.52
CA TYR A 145 -11.19 18.23 -17.97
C TYR A 145 -12.34 17.93 -16.99
N LEU A 146 -12.51 16.68 -16.58
CA LEU A 146 -13.55 16.29 -15.63
C LEU A 146 -13.34 16.92 -14.25
N CYS A 147 -12.09 16.99 -13.78
CA CYS A 147 -11.72 17.70 -12.56
C CYS A 147 -12.10 19.18 -12.65
N ALA A 148 -11.80 19.85 -13.76
CA ALA A 148 -12.18 21.25 -13.96
C ALA A 148 -13.71 21.45 -13.97
N GLN A 149 -14.50 20.48 -14.46
CA GLN A 149 -15.96 20.54 -14.39
C GLN A 149 -16.47 20.33 -12.95
N LEU A 150 -15.85 19.43 -12.20
CA LEU A 150 -16.17 19.19 -10.80
C LEU A 150 -15.93 20.45 -9.97
N LEU A 151 -14.76 21.08 -10.13
CA LEU A 151 -14.39 22.32 -9.44
C LEU A 151 -15.30 23.50 -9.80
N LYS A 152 -15.88 23.53 -11.01
CA LYS A 152 -16.81 24.60 -11.41
C LYS A 152 -18.18 24.47 -10.74
N THR A 153 -18.68 23.25 -10.60
CA THR A 153 -20.02 23.01 -10.06
C THR A 153 -20.01 22.77 -8.56
N HIS A 154 -18.85 22.42 -7.99
CA HIS A 154 -18.69 21.92 -6.63
C HIS A 154 -19.72 20.84 -6.27
N SER A 155 -20.11 20.00 -7.24
CA SER A 155 -21.14 18.99 -7.04
C SER A 155 -20.92 17.78 -7.92
N ILE A 156 -20.75 16.62 -7.27
CA ILE A 156 -20.62 15.32 -7.94
C ILE A 156 -21.90 15.03 -8.74
N SER A 157 -23.08 15.19 -8.11
CA SER A 157 -24.37 14.92 -8.77
C SER A 157 -24.64 15.83 -9.98
N ILE A 158 -24.28 17.12 -9.92
CA ILE A 158 -24.53 18.05 -11.03
C ILE A 158 -23.52 17.80 -12.15
N THR A 159 -22.23 17.60 -11.81
CA THR A 159 -21.18 17.35 -12.80
C THR A 159 -21.49 16.12 -13.62
N PHE A 160 -21.81 15.01 -12.93
CA PHE A 160 -21.95 13.70 -13.54
C PHE A 160 -23.39 13.35 -13.92
N GLY A 161 -24.36 14.16 -13.49
CA GLY A 161 -25.72 14.13 -14.04
C GLY A 161 -25.81 14.65 -15.48
N ASN A 162 -24.79 15.38 -15.97
CA ASN A 162 -24.69 15.72 -17.38
C ASN A 162 -24.35 14.47 -18.21
N PRO A 163 -25.17 14.07 -19.20
CA PRO A 163 -24.94 12.88 -20.02
C PRO A 163 -23.57 12.84 -20.71
N GLN A 164 -23.01 14.00 -21.07
CA GLN A 164 -21.69 14.08 -21.68
C GLN A 164 -20.60 13.72 -20.68
N ASN A 165 -20.59 14.36 -19.50
CA ASN A 165 -19.60 14.09 -18.46
C ASN A 165 -19.72 12.66 -17.92
N HIS A 166 -20.94 12.12 -17.86
CA HIS A 166 -21.17 10.72 -17.50
C HIS A 166 -20.44 9.76 -18.46
N ARG A 167 -20.59 9.95 -19.78
CA ARG A 167 -19.92 9.13 -20.79
C ARG A 167 -18.40 9.29 -20.74
N LEU A 168 -17.92 10.51 -20.48
CA LEU A 168 -16.50 10.81 -20.36
C LEU A 168 -15.89 10.16 -19.11
N LEU A 169 -16.59 10.16 -17.97
CA LEU A 169 -16.12 9.47 -16.76
C LEU A 169 -16.07 7.95 -16.96
N MET A 170 -17.07 7.37 -17.63
CA MET A 170 -17.04 5.97 -18.03
C MET A 170 -15.86 5.64 -18.94
N LEU A 171 -15.61 6.46 -19.96
CA LEU A 171 -14.46 6.32 -20.85
C LEU A 171 -13.14 6.37 -20.06
N LEU A 172 -13.04 7.28 -19.08
CA LEU A 172 -11.88 7.39 -18.21
C LEU A 172 -11.63 6.10 -17.42
N PHE A 173 -12.62 5.60 -16.67
CA PHE A 173 -12.43 4.42 -15.83
C PHE A 173 -12.14 3.14 -16.64
N PHE A 174 -12.86 2.92 -17.74
CA PHE A 174 -12.58 1.77 -18.62
C PHE A 174 -11.25 1.92 -19.35
N GLY A 175 -10.90 3.14 -19.75
CA GLY A 175 -9.63 3.46 -20.38
C GLY A 175 -8.45 3.18 -19.46
N ASP A 176 -8.54 3.66 -18.21
CA ASP A 176 -7.52 3.47 -17.18
C ASP A 176 -7.32 1.99 -16.83
N ALA A 177 -8.41 1.26 -16.57
CA ALA A 177 -8.35 -0.18 -16.35
C ALA A 177 -7.72 -0.94 -17.53
N THR A 178 -8.01 -0.53 -18.77
CA THR A 178 -7.44 -1.12 -19.97
C THR A 178 -5.95 -0.78 -20.11
N MET A 179 -5.54 0.45 -19.81
CA MET A 179 -4.13 0.86 -19.85
C MET A 179 -3.28 0.04 -18.90
N ASP A 180 -3.76 -0.17 -17.68
CA ASP A 180 -3.07 -0.98 -16.69
C ASP A 180 -2.85 -2.42 -17.18
N LEU A 181 -3.89 -3.04 -17.76
CA LEU A 181 -3.78 -4.38 -18.34
C LEU A 181 -2.79 -4.41 -19.51
N VAL A 182 -2.82 -3.41 -20.39
CA VAL A 182 -1.91 -3.30 -21.54
C VAL A 182 -0.46 -3.13 -21.06
N ASN A 183 -0.22 -2.21 -20.11
CA ASN A 183 1.10 -1.98 -19.52
C ASN A 183 1.63 -3.24 -18.83
N ALA A 184 0.80 -3.90 -18.01
CA ALA A 184 1.15 -5.15 -17.36
C ALA A 184 1.43 -6.27 -18.36
N ALA A 185 0.61 -6.42 -19.40
CA ALA A 185 0.76 -7.44 -20.44
C ALA A 185 2.03 -7.24 -21.26
N ILE A 186 2.33 -6.01 -21.68
CA ILE A 186 3.55 -5.67 -22.43
C ILE A 186 4.78 -5.97 -21.57
N LEU A 187 4.80 -5.50 -20.31
CA LEU A 187 5.90 -5.73 -19.40
C LEU A 187 6.10 -7.24 -19.15
N CYS A 188 5.02 -7.98 -18.91
CA CYS A 188 5.08 -9.44 -18.73
C CYS A 188 5.56 -10.18 -19.98
N PHE A 189 5.09 -9.81 -21.17
CA PHE A 189 5.52 -10.41 -22.43
C PHE A 189 7.02 -10.23 -22.65
N HIS A 190 7.52 -9.00 -22.46
CA HIS A 190 8.92 -8.69 -22.64
C HIS A 190 9.81 -9.33 -21.57
N LEU A 191 9.38 -9.35 -20.31
CA LEU A 191 10.07 -10.08 -19.25
C LEU A 191 10.15 -11.58 -19.58
N ARG A 192 9.07 -12.19 -20.08
CA ARG A 192 9.11 -13.60 -20.55
C ARG A 192 10.08 -13.80 -21.71
N ALA A 193 10.16 -12.88 -22.65
CA ALA A 193 11.11 -12.96 -23.76
C ALA A 193 12.56 -12.85 -23.26
N GLN A 194 12.85 -11.92 -22.35
CA GLN A 194 14.17 -11.79 -21.71
C GLN A 194 14.54 -13.04 -20.91
N ARG A 195 13.57 -13.67 -20.22
CA ARG A 195 13.77 -14.95 -19.52
C ARG A 195 14.25 -16.05 -20.47
N LYS A 196 13.64 -16.17 -21.65
CA LYS A 196 14.02 -17.17 -22.66
C LYS A 196 15.44 -16.96 -23.18
N SER A 197 15.90 -15.71 -23.23
CA SER A 197 17.25 -15.34 -23.67
C SER A 197 18.27 -15.27 -22.53
N ALA A 198 17.87 -15.48 -21.27
CA ALA A 198 18.73 -15.29 -20.12
C ALA A 198 19.64 -16.50 -19.89
N PHE A 199 20.96 -16.26 -19.91
CA PHE A 199 21.98 -17.30 -19.73
C PHE A 199 22.26 -17.68 -18.26
N SER A 200 21.72 -16.92 -17.29
CA SER A 200 21.97 -17.15 -15.86
C SER A 200 20.70 -17.52 -15.11
N LYS A 201 20.76 -18.59 -14.30
CA LYS A 201 19.70 -18.95 -13.34
C LYS A 201 19.32 -17.79 -12.42
N ARG A 202 20.29 -16.90 -12.12
CA ARG A 202 20.09 -15.67 -11.36
C ARG A 202 19.11 -14.74 -12.06
N THR A 203 19.34 -14.46 -13.34
CA THR A 203 18.49 -13.57 -14.14
C THR A 203 17.09 -14.15 -14.32
N ILE A 204 16.98 -15.46 -14.50
CA ILE A 204 15.69 -16.16 -14.64
C ILE A 204 14.84 -16.00 -13.37
N SER A 205 15.41 -16.24 -12.18
CA SER A 205 14.69 -16.09 -10.91
C SER A 205 14.28 -14.63 -10.63
N LEU A 206 15.11 -13.65 -10.98
CA LEU A 206 14.78 -12.22 -10.88
C LEU A 206 13.57 -11.87 -11.75
N VAL A 207 13.58 -12.34 -12.99
CA VAL A 207 12.52 -12.08 -13.97
C VAL A 207 11.22 -12.75 -13.56
N ASP A 208 11.24 -13.97 -13.02
CA ASP A 208 10.04 -14.67 -12.55
C ASP A 208 9.38 -13.94 -11.37
N HIS A 209 10.17 -13.47 -10.42
CA HIS A 209 9.65 -12.72 -9.27
C HIS A 209 9.06 -11.37 -9.70
N LEU A 210 9.76 -10.65 -10.58
CA LEU A 210 9.27 -9.37 -11.13
C LEU A 210 7.99 -9.56 -11.94
N LEU A 211 7.89 -10.66 -12.70
CA LEU A 211 6.72 -10.98 -13.51
C LEU A 211 5.49 -11.26 -12.66
N VAL A 212 5.58 -12.16 -11.67
CA VAL A 212 4.46 -12.50 -10.78
C VAL A 212 3.92 -11.25 -10.12
N TYR A 213 4.83 -10.40 -9.67
CA TYR A 213 4.45 -9.22 -8.94
C TYR A 213 3.86 -8.13 -9.82
N THR A 214 4.45 -7.88 -10.99
CA THR A 214 3.89 -6.94 -11.98
C THR A 214 2.47 -7.36 -12.38
N LEU A 215 2.25 -8.67 -12.58
CA LEU A 215 0.92 -9.21 -12.86
C LEU A 215 -0.02 -8.98 -11.69
N GLN A 216 0.38 -9.31 -10.47
CA GLN A 216 -0.45 -9.14 -9.29
C GLN A 216 -0.83 -7.67 -9.07
N THR A 217 0.14 -6.76 -9.20
CA THR A 217 -0.09 -5.32 -9.01
C THR A 217 -0.94 -4.73 -10.12
N GLY A 218 -0.66 -5.04 -11.39
CA GLY A 218 -1.44 -4.53 -12.52
C GLY A 218 -2.87 -5.07 -12.54
N LEU A 219 -3.07 -6.34 -12.18
CA LEU A 219 -4.42 -6.90 -12.03
C LEU A 219 -5.18 -6.25 -10.87
N THR A 220 -4.49 -5.89 -9.78
CA THR A 220 -5.13 -5.23 -8.63
C THR A 220 -5.60 -3.84 -9.00
N THR A 221 -4.77 -3.02 -9.66
CA THR A 221 -5.16 -1.65 -10.05
C THR A 221 -6.27 -1.68 -11.11
N SER A 222 -6.16 -2.57 -12.11
CA SER A 222 -7.23 -2.77 -13.09
C SER A 222 -8.54 -3.23 -12.45
N PHE A 223 -8.48 -4.12 -11.45
CA PHE A 223 -9.67 -4.57 -10.73
C PHE A 223 -10.37 -3.42 -10.02
N VAL A 224 -9.62 -2.54 -9.34
CA VAL A 224 -10.19 -1.37 -8.66
C VAL A 224 -10.83 -0.42 -9.66
N ALA A 225 -10.17 -0.14 -10.79
CA ALA A 225 -10.69 0.73 -11.83
C ALA A 225 -11.97 0.16 -12.48
N PHE A 226 -12.01 -1.14 -12.78
CA PHE A 226 -13.22 -1.80 -13.25
C PHE A 226 -14.33 -1.81 -12.20
N ALA A 227 -14.02 -2.02 -10.92
CA ALA A 227 -15.01 -1.98 -9.85
C ALA A 227 -15.63 -0.57 -9.73
N ALA A 228 -14.83 0.50 -9.87
CA ALA A 228 -15.32 1.87 -9.95
C ALA A 228 -16.24 2.05 -11.17
N ALA A 229 -15.80 1.61 -12.35
CA ALA A 229 -16.54 1.72 -13.61
C ALA A 229 -17.90 1.00 -13.56
N ILE A 230 -17.91 -0.25 -13.10
CA ILE A 230 -19.11 -1.08 -13.01
C ILE A 230 -20.07 -0.49 -11.98
N SER A 231 -19.57 -0.08 -10.82
CA SER A 231 -20.40 0.54 -9.78
C SER A 231 -21.08 1.81 -10.29
N TYR A 232 -20.36 2.64 -11.02
CA TYR A 232 -20.88 3.86 -11.62
C TYR A 232 -21.87 3.59 -12.76
N ALA A 233 -21.62 2.56 -13.58
CA ALA A 233 -22.50 2.15 -14.67
C ALA A 233 -23.84 1.60 -14.16
N VAL A 234 -23.82 0.83 -13.07
CA VAL A 234 -25.02 0.22 -12.49
C VAL A 234 -25.88 1.23 -11.75
N SER A 235 -25.26 2.13 -10.97
CA SER A 235 -25.99 3.12 -10.19
C SER A 235 -25.21 4.44 -10.10
N PRO A 236 -25.38 5.35 -11.09
CA PRO A 236 -24.64 6.60 -11.14
C PRO A 236 -25.01 7.56 -10.00
N ASP A 237 -26.23 7.47 -9.49
CA ASP A 237 -26.73 8.28 -8.36
C ASP A 237 -26.26 7.76 -6.99
N ASN A 238 -25.69 6.56 -6.94
CA ASN A 238 -25.15 5.96 -5.72
C ASN A 238 -23.63 6.12 -5.69
N TYR A 239 -23.10 6.66 -4.60
CA TYR A 239 -21.67 6.99 -4.47
C TYR A 239 -20.81 5.78 -4.12
N THR A 240 -21.31 4.54 -4.25
CA THR A 240 -20.50 3.32 -4.12
C THR A 240 -19.23 3.35 -4.98
N TRP A 241 -19.30 3.90 -6.19
CA TRP A 241 -18.13 4.03 -7.06
C TRP A 241 -17.03 4.95 -6.47
N VAL A 242 -17.41 5.90 -5.61
CA VAL A 242 -16.48 6.81 -4.94
C VAL A 242 -15.53 6.05 -4.01
N VAL A 243 -15.98 4.94 -3.39
CA VAL A 243 -15.14 4.08 -2.56
C VAL A 243 -13.93 3.57 -3.34
N PHE A 244 -14.18 3.04 -4.53
CA PHE A 244 -13.14 2.50 -5.39
C PHE A 244 -12.28 3.62 -5.96
N PHE A 245 -12.91 4.73 -6.31
CA PHE A 245 -12.22 5.91 -6.84
C PHE A 245 -11.22 6.49 -5.84
N GLU A 246 -11.61 6.69 -4.57
CA GLU A 246 -10.70 7.18 -3.51
C GLU A 246 -9.56 6.19 -3.24
N PHE A 247 -9.80 4.90 -3.44
CA PHE A 247 -8.80 3.86 -3.26
C PHE A 247 -7.77 3.79 -4.40
N LEU A 248 -8.10 4.25 -5.61
CA LEU A 248 -7.23 4.14 -6.80
C LEU A 248 -5.80 4.68 -6.57
N PRO A 249 -5.57 5.92 -6.10
CA PRO A 249 -4.21 6.43 -5.88
C PRO A 249 -3.39 5.57 -4.91
N SER A 250 -4.04 5.07 -3.85
CA SER A 250 -3.42 4.20 -2.87
C SER A 250 -3.02 2.85 -3.48
N SER A 251 -3.85 2.31 -4.38
CA SER A 251 -3.57 1.07 -5.10
C SER A 251 -2.38 1.22 -6.05
N PHE A 252 -2.31 2.34 -6.78
CA PHE A 252 -1.21 2.65 -7.70
C PHE A 252 0.11 2.84 -6.94
N LEU A 253 0.11 3.65 -5.89
CA LEU A 253 1.32 3.88 -5.09
C LEU A 253 1.75 2.61 -4.36
N GLY A 254 0.77 1.85 -3.87
CA GLY A 254 0.97 0.50 -3.34
C GLY A 254 1.74 -0.33 -4.36
N ALA A 255 1.20 -0.53 -5.57
CA ALA A 255 1.82 -1.27 -6.67
C ALA A 255 3.23 -0.80 -7.05
N PHE A 256 3.47 0.51 -7.04
CA PHE A 256 4.78 1.11 -7.29
C PHE A 256 5.81 0.72 -6.23
N LEU A 257 5.50 0.93 -4.94
CA LEU A 257 6.42 0.64 -3.83
C LEU A 257 6.73 -0.85 -3.76
N ALA A 258 5.67 -1.63 -3.91
CA ALA A 258 5.62 -3.06 -4.02
C ALA A 258 6.66 -3.54 -5.09
N ASN A 259 6.62 -2.97 -6.29
CA ASN A 259 7.55 -3.31 -7.39
C ASN A 259 9.02 -2.99 -7.02
N ILE A 260 9.28 -1.81 -6.44
CA ILE A 260 10.64 -1.41 -6.04
C ILE A 260 11.17 -2.27 -4.88
N ASN A 261 10.34 -2.55 -3.89
CA ASN A 261 10.72 -3.29 -2.68
C ASN A 261 11.11 -4.74 -2.95
N ASN A 262 10.54 -5.36 -3.96
CA ASN A 262 10.87 -6.74 -4.31
C ASN A 262 12.31 -6.97 -4.73
N ARG A 263 13.05 -5.91 -5.07
CA ARG A 263 14.50 -5.99 -5.29
C ARG A 263 15.26 -6.50 -4.06
N ALA A 264 14.67 -6.43 -2.86
CA ALA A 264 15.26 -6.82 -1.58
C ALA A 264 15.25 -8.34 -1.36
N GLY A 265 14.10 -8.99 -1.56
CA GLY A 265 13.96 -10.45 -1.41
C GLY A 265 14.93 -11.20 -2.33
N LEU A 266 15.23 -10.59 -3.47
CA LEU A 266 16.20 -11.05 -4.45
C LEU A 266 17.66 -10.96 -3.98
N ARG A 267 18.01 -10.03 -3.08
CA ARG A 267 19.36 -9.96 -2.46
C ARG A 267 19.54 -11.01 -1.37
N ILE A 268 18.51 -11.20 -0.53
CA ILE A 268 18.55 -12.18 0.57
C ILE A 268 18.60 -13.60 0.02
N ALA A 269 17.77 -13.93 -0.99
CA ALA A 269 17.84 -15.24 -1.66
C ALA A 269 19.21 -15.49 -2.33
N GLN A 270 19.92 -14.43 -2.75
CA GLN A 270 21.25 -14.52 -3.34
C GLN A 270 22.34 -14.78 -2.29
N ASP A 271 22.26 -14.16 -1.12
CA ASP A 271 23.25 -14.35 -0.05
C ASP A 271 23.14 -15.75 0.56
N SER A 272 21.92 -16.27 0.74
CA SER A 272 21.69 -17.67 1.17
C SER A 272 22.26 -18.69 0.18
N HIS A 273 22.19 -18.40 -1.13
CA HIS A 273 22.73 -19.29 -2.17
C HIS A 273 24.26 -19.24 -2.29
N LYS A 274 24.89 -18.14 -1.85
CA LYS A 274 26.35 -18.00 -1.78
C LYS A 274 26.97 -18.63 -0.53
N HIS A 275 26.20 -18.82 0.53
CA HIS A 275 26.68 -19.40 1.79
C HIS A 275 26.31 -20.88 2.00
N GLY A 276 25.74 -21.55 0.99
CA GLY A 276 25.55 -23.00 1.01
C GLY A 276 24.58 -23.53 2.07
N THR A 277 23.88 -22.66 2.80
CA THR A 277 22.87 -23.06 3.79
C THR A 277 21.49 -23.10 3.14
N PRO A 278 20.86 -24.27 2.98
CA PRO A 278 19.50 -24.37 2.49
C PRO A 278 18.53 -24.01 3.62
N SER A 279 18.26 -22.72 3.82
CA SER A 279 17.13 -22.29 4.63
C SER A 279 15.86 -22.37 3.77
N GLN A 280 15.08 -23.44 3.95
CA GLN A 280 13.69 -23.50 3.51
C GLN A 280 12.95 -22.33 4.17
N THR A 281 12.76 -21.24 3.42
CA THR A 281 11.91 -20.14 3.86
C THR A 281 10.56 -20.38 3.24
N SER A 282 9.65 -20.98 4.01
CA SER A 282 8.23 -21.08 3.67
C SER A 282 7.65 -19.66 3.61
N TYR A 283 7.41 -19.16 2.41
CA TYR A 283 6.56 -18.00 2.22
C TYR A 283 5.13 -18.41 2.61
N LEU A 284 4.48 -17.60 3.44
CA LEU A 284 3.04 -17.63 3.68
C LEU A 284 2.32 -17.28 2.36
N SER A 285 2.24 -18.24 1.46
CA SER A 285 1.20 -18.30 0.45
C SER A 285 0.02 -19.00 1.12
N SER A 286 -1.11 -18.31 1.28
CA SER A 286 -2.37 -18.94 1.70
C SER A 286 -2.70 -20.08 0.74
N GLY A 287 -2.34 -21.30 1.14
CA GLY A 287 -2.52 -22.51 0.36
C GLY A 287 -3.86 -23.15 0.67
N VAL A 288 -4.71 -23.19 -0.34
CA VAL A 288 -5.67 -24.29 -0.52
C VAL A 288 -4.86 -25.59 -0.47
N VAL A 289 -5.16 -26.42 0.53
CA VAL A 289 -4.58 -27.75 0.70
C VAL A 289 -5.07 -28.62 -0.45
N ASN A 290 -4.16 -29.05 -1.33
CA ASN A 290 -4.42 -30.11 -2.29
C ASN A 290 -3.64 -31.35 -1.85
N THR A 291 -4.31 -32.28 -1.18
CA THR A 291 -3.80 -33.60 -0.84
C THR A 291 -3.90 -34.53 -2.05
N GLY A 292 -2.77 -35.07 -2.51
CA GLY A 292 -2.75 -36.03 -3.62
C GLY A 292 -1.37 -36.63 -3.92
N ASN A 293 -0.97 -37.58 -3.08
CA ASN A 293 -0.08 -38.74 -3.29
C ASN A 293 1.08 -38.74 -4.32
N GLY A 294 2.26 -39.11 -3.80
CA GLY A 294 3.10 -40.14 -4.40
C GLY A 294 4.60 -39.84 -4.44
N SER A 295 5.38 -40.38 -3.48
CA SER A 295 6.51 -41.30 -3.72
C SER A 295 7.56 -41.34 -2.58
N GLN A 296 7.84 -42.59 -2.16
CA GLN A 296 9.09 -43.18 -1.65
C GLN A 296 9.77 -42.65 -0.37
N MET A 297 9.63 -43.46 0.69
CA MET A 297 10.47 -43.48 1.89
C MET A 297 11.88 -44.04 1.59
N HIS A 298 12.91 -43.34 2.06
CA HIS A 298 14.22 -43.92 2.40
C HIS A 298 14.39 -43.88 3.93
N PRO A 299 14.85 -44.97 4.58
CA PRO A 299 15.04 -45.02 6.02
C PRO A 299 16.48 -44.65 6.41
N GLY A 300 16.64 -43.79 7.43
CA GLY A 300 17.90 -43.62 8.16
C GLY A 300 18.38 -42.18 8.26
N GLY A 301 18.07 -41.52 9.39
CA GLY A 301 18.64 -40.23 9.76
C GLY A 301 17.72 -39.43 10.68
N SER A 302 17.80 -39.70 11.97
CA SER A 302 17.16 -38.90 13.02
C SER A 302 17.75 -37.48 13.05
N GLY A 303 17.18 -36.57 12.27
CA GLY A 303 17.44 -35.14 12.35
C GLY A 303 16.40 -34.47 13.24
N VAL A 304 16.80 -34.06 14.44
CA VAL A 304 15.98 -33.17 15.28
C VAL A 304 15.80 -31.85 14.53
N GLN A 305 14.59 -31.58 14.02
CA GLN A 305 14.23 -30.28 13.48
C GLN A 305 14.00 -29.30 14.63
N VAL A 306 15.02 -28.51 14.97
CA VAL A 306 14.85 -27.35 15.86
C VAL A 306 14.23 -26.22 15.03
N GLN A 307 12.92 -26.02 15.18
CA GLN A 307 12.21 -24.93 14.54
C GLN A 307 12.36 -23.67 15.40
N ILE A 308 13.33 -22.82 15.07
CA ILE A 308 13.48 -21.51 15.72
C ILE A 308 12.45 -20.56 15.09
N SER A 309 11.28 -20.47 15.72
CA SER A 309 10.34 -19.37 15.47
C SER A 309 10.94 -18.08 16.02
N ARG A 310 11.53 -17.25 15.16
CA ARG A 310 11.81 -15.84 15.52
C ARG A 310 10.50 -15.07 15.51
N ASN A 311 9.81 -15.06 16.65
CA ASN A 311 8.88 -13.99 16.96
C ASN A 311 9.69 -12.70 17.10
N VAL A 312 9.50 -11.75 16.18
CA VAL A 312 10.03 -10.40 16.33
C VAL A 312 9.19 -9.73 17.42
N VAL A 313 9.58 -9.95 18.67
CA VAL A 313 9.11 -9.14 19.80
C VAL A 313 9.77 -7.77 19.64
N PHE A 314 8.95 -6.72 19.57
CA PHE A 314 9.43 -5.34 19.61
C PHE A 314 10.11 -5.10 20.97
N ALA A 315 11.44 -5.26 21.01
CA ALA A 315 12.25 -4.83 22.14
C ALA A 315 12.56 -3.33 21.96
N ARG A 316 11.90 -2.54 22.79
CA ARG A 316 12.16 -1.15 23.13
C ARG A 316 13.63 -0.98 23.58
N ASP A 317 14.25 0.09 23.07
CA ASP A 317 15.55 0.68 23.44
C ASP A 317 16.75 -0.24 23.70
N ARG A 318 17.67 -0.25 22.72
CA ARG A 318 19.01 -0.85 22.84
C ARG A 318 20.09 0.17 23.21
N ASP A 319 19.70 1.36 23.67
CA ASP A 319 20.62 2.45 24.01
C ASP A 319 20.86 2.61 25.53
N LEU A 320 20.13 1.90 26.38
CA LEU A 320 20.30 1.98 27.85
C LEU A 320 21.35 0.99 28.41
N ILE A 321 21.70 -0.07 27.67
CA ILE A 321 22.65 -1.10 28.13
C ILE A 321 24.10 -0.74 27.76
N THR A 322 24.29 0.10 26.74
CA THR A 322 25.63 0.51 26.27
C THR A 322 26.28 1.58 27.17
N SER A 323 25.49 2.29 28.01
CA SER A 323 26.04 3.23 29.01
C SER A 323 26.49 2.55 30.31
N ILE A 324 26.03 1.33 30.59
CA ILE A 324 26.44 0.56 31.78
C ILE A 324 27.69 -0.30 31.48
N GLY A 325 27.89 -0.71 30.23
CA GLY A 325 29.05 -1.52 29.79
C GLY A 325 30.34 -0.75 29.51
N SER A 326 30.31 0.58 29.48
CA SER A 326 31.47 1.42 29.10
C SER A 326 32.13 2.19 30.25
N VAL A 327 31.71 1.96 31.51
CA VAL A 327 32.32 2.61 32.70
C VAL A 327 33.41 1.75 33.38
N LYS A 328 33.70 0.52 32.91
CA LYS A 328 34.81 -0.31 33.44
C LYS A 328 36.12 -0.19 32.63
N ALA A 329 36.54 1.04 32.39
CA ALA A 329 37.90 1.34 31.93
C ALA A 329 38.33 2.71 32.48
N GLY A 330 38.61 2.78 33.77
CA GLY A 330 39.14 3.97 34.44
C GLY A 330 39.50 3.64 35.88
N GLU A 331 40.75 3.93 36.24
CA GLU A 331 41.38 3.69 37.54
C GLU A 331 40.49 4.12 38.72
N GLY A 332 40.28 3.20 39.67
CA GLY A 332 39.52 3.45 40.88
C GLY A 332 39.72 2.30 41.87
N GLU A 333 40.20 2.65 43.06
CA GLU A 333 40.53 1.78 44.19
C GLU A 333 39.36 0.84 44.56
N TYR A 334 39.65 -0.44 44.73
CA TYR A 334 38.68 -1.48 45.08
C TYR A 334 38.30 -1.35 46.55
N ASP A 335 37.06 -0.92 46.82
CA ASP A 335 36.48 -0.87 48.16
C ASP A 335 35.53 -2.07 48.39
N PRO A 336 35.93 -3.08 49.18
CA PRO A 336 35.15 -4.30 49.39
C PRO A 336 33.86 -4.07 50.20
N GLU A 337 33.70 -2.98 50.95
CA GLU A 337 32.50 -2.73 51.76
C GLU A 337 31.26 -2.35 50.90
N LEU A 338 31.48 -1.78 49.71
CA LEU A 338 30.40 -1.40 48.78
C LEU A 338 29.82 -2.61 48.04
N GLU A 339 30.64 -3.62 47.76
CA GLU A 339 30.22 -4.87 47.11
C GLU A 339 29.36 -5.71 48.07
N GLU A 340 29.74 -5.78 49.36
CA GLU A 340 28.98 -6.50 50.39
C GLU A 340 27.58 -5.86 50.64
N ARG A 341 27.50 -4.52 50.64
CA ARG A 341 26.21 -3.80 50.74
C ARG A 341 25.31 -3.99 49.52
N ALA A 342 25.88 -4.09 48.33
CA ALA A 342 25.11 -4.36 47.11
C ALA A 342 24.55 -5.79 47.09
N ILE A 343 25.31 -6.75 47.64
CA ILE A 343 24.87 -8.14 47.79
C ILE A 343 23.77 -8.24 48.86
N GLU A 344 23.86 -7.51 49.97
CA GLU A 344 22.80 -7.48 50.99
C GLU A 344 21.49 -6.85 50.49
N MET A 345 21.55 -5.74 49.72
CA MET A 345 20.35 -5.12 49.15
C MET A 345 19.62 -6.05 48.17
N ASN A 346 20.36 -6.79 47.35
CA ASN A 346 19.78 -7.73 46.40
C ASN A 346 19.15 -8.94 47.11
N LYS A 347 19.69 -9.32 48.28
CA LYS A 347 19.13 -10.37 49.14
C LYS A 347 17.82 -9.93 49.81
N MET A 348 17.70 -8.66 50.23
CA MET A 348 16.46 -8.10 50.77
C MET A 348 15.33 -7.98 49.73
N GLU A 349 15.65 -7.63 48.47
CA GLU A 349 14.65 -7.59 47.40
C GLU A 349 14.08 -8.98 47.04
N LEU A 350 14.92 -10.02 47.12
CA LEU A 350 14.50 -11.40 46.87
C LEU A 350 13.58 -11.97 47.98
N ASP A 351 13.83 -11.64 49.25
CA ASP A 351 12.96 -12.06 50.37
C ASP A 351 11.59 -11.36 50.34
N THR A 352 11.51 -10.14 49.77
CA THR A 352 10.25 -9.39 49.66
C THR A 352 9.32 -9.96 48.58
N GLN A 353 9.84 -10.70 47.60
CA GLN A 353 9.03 -11.36 46.56
C GLN A 353 8.43 -12.71 47.00
N HIS A 354 8.94 -13.34 48.07
CA HIS A 354 8.47 -14.65 48.53
C HIS A 354 7.36 -14.59 49.60
N HIS A 355 6.88 -13.40 49.98
CA HIS A 355 5.82 -13.19 50.99
C HIS A 355 4.61 -12.43 50.42
N ARG A 356 4.06 -12.90 49.30
CA ARG A 356 2.73 -12.47 48.82
C ARG A 356 1.72 -13.58 49.10
N PRO A 357 0.79 -13.43 50.06
CA PRO A 357 -0.25 -14.44 50.28
C PRO A 357 -1.27 -14.39 49.14
N GLU A 358 -1.59 -15.56 48.59
CA GLU A 358 -2.77 -15.76 47.75
C GLU A 358 -4.03 -15.54 48.61
N ALA A 359 -4.89 -14.61 48.17
CA ALA A 359 -6.22 -14.43 48.74
C ALA A 359 -7.25 -14.37 47.61
N VAL A 360 -7.99 -15.48 47.53
CA VAL A 360 -9.43 -15.68 47.26
C VAL A 360 -10.14 -14.70 46.32
#